data_AF-A0A5D6YGR3-F1
#
_entry.id   AF-A0A5D6YGR3-F1
#
_cell.length_a   1.000
_cell.length_b   1.000
_cell.length_c   1.000
_cell.angle_alpha   90.00
_cell.angle_beta   90.00
_cell.angle_gamma   90.00
#
_symmetry.space_group_name_H-M   'P 1'
#
loop_
_entity.id
_entity.type
_entity.pdbx_description
1 polymer ?
#
loop_
_entity_poly.entity_id
_entity_poly.type
_entity_poly.pdbx_seq_one_letter_code
_entity_poly.pdbx_strand_id
1 'polypeptide(L)'
;MANKLKGRQLLSRTQAVAGIDVTTLFPNANPEALDLLWKMLVFDVEQRITVEDALRHPYLAAYYDAEREQRPVEVFQSFDLDDLDEADLKELMFKEICHFHPEEMEKRAQQQADNPEAQEKLPPGWVKRESRSVPGKFYYSNPKRGISTWIKEEMN
;
A
#
# COMPACT_ATOMS: atom_id res chain seq x y z
N MET A 1 12.81 -15.66 14.99
CA MET A 1 12.12 -16.91 15.43
C MET A 1 11.88 -17.01 16.94
N ALA A 2 12.71 -16.42 17.81
CA ALA A 2 12.61 -16.58 19.27
C ALA A 2 11.31 -16.06 19.94
N ASN A 3 10.61 -15.07 19.35
CA ASN A 3 9.38 -14.53 19.94
C ASN A 3 8.10 -15.32 19.59
N LYS A 4 8.06 -16.05 18.47
CA LYS A 4 6.89 -16.87 18.07
C LYS A 4 6.65 -18.06 19.00
N LEU A 5 7.71 -18.55 19.66
CA LEU A 5 7.64 -19.71 20.56
C LEU A 5 7.10 -19.35 21.96
N LYS A 6 7.30 -18.10 22.40
CA LYS A 6 6.87 -17.65 23.74
C LYS A 6 5.34 -17.66 23.89
N GLY A 7 4.60 -17.28 22.85
CA GLY A 7 3.13 -17.29 22.88
C GLY A 7 2.55 -18.69 23.02
N ARG A 8 3.06 -19.67 22.26
CA ARG A 8 2.62 -21.07 22.35
C ARG A 8 2.94 -21.68 23.72
N GLN A 9 4.14 -21.41 24.24
CA GLN A 9 4.55 -21.86 25.58
C GLN A 9 3.72 -21.24 26.70
N LEU A 10 3.27 -19.99 26.53
CA LEU A 10 2.36 -19.34 27.48
C LEU A 10 1.01 -20.04 27.48
N LEU A 11 0.38 -20.22 26.30
CA LEU A 11 -0.92 -20.87 26.16
C LEU A 11 -0.91 -22.33 26.67
N SER A 12 0.20 -23.06 26.52
CA SER A 12 0.31 -24.42 27.06
C SER A 12 0.43 -24.47 28.58
N ARG A 13 0.83 -23.35 29.22
CA ARG A 13 1.02 -23.26 30.68
C ARG A 13 -0.16 -22.62 31.41
N THR A 14 -1.00 -21.88 30.70
CA THR A 14 -2.22 -21.31 31.26
C THR A 14 -3.25 -22.40 31.56
N GLN A 15 -3.97 -22.26 32.67
CA GLN A 15 -5.06 -23.15 33.02
C GLN A 15 -6.14 -23.09 31.93
N ALA A 16 -6.63 -24.26 31.50
CA ALA A 16 -7.77 -24.32 30.59
C ALA A 16 -9.02 -23.81 31.30
N VAL A 17 -9.69 -22.83 30.70
CA VAL A 17 -10.95 -22.27 31.19
C VAL A 17 -12.04 -22.62 30.18
N ALA A 18 -13.15 -23.15 30.67
CA ALA A 18 -14.31 -23.40 29.83
C ALA A 18 -14.89 -22.08 29.31
N GLY A 19 -15.51 -22.10 28.12
CA GLY A 19 -16.25 -20.95 27.61
C GLY A 19 -17.34 -20.53 28.60
N ILE A 20 -17.57 -19.22 28.70
CA ILE A 20 -18.66 -18.66 29.51
C ILE A 20 -19.96 -18.79 28.71
N ASP A 21 -21.03 -19.26 29.35
CA ASP A 21 -22.36 -19.23 28.74
C ASP A 21 -22.84 -17.78 28.59
N VAL A 22 -22.99 -17.30 27.35
CA VAL A 22 -23.38 -15.92 27.06
C VAL A 22 -24.78 -15.57 27.50
N THR A 23 -25.66 -16.55 27.70
CA THR A 23 -26.98 -16.28 28.26
C THR A 23 -26.87 -15.78 29.71
N THR A 24 -25.81 -16.17 30.41
CA THR A 24 -25.50 -15.66 31.76
C THR A 24 -24.91 -14.26 31.72
N LEU A 25 -24.10 -13.94 30.70
CA LEU A 25 -23.52 -12.61 30.52
C LEU A 25 -24.55 -11.59 30.02
N PHE A 26 -25.47 -12.02 29.16
CA PHE A 26 -26.46 -11.18 28.49
C PHE A 26 -27.87 -11.76 28.62
N PRO A 27 -28.45 -11.81 29.84
CA PRO A 27 -29.70 -12.52 30.12
C PRO A 27 -30.94 -11.95 29.40
N ASN A 28 -30.88 -10.69 28.98
CA ASN A 28 -32.00 -10.00 28.33
C ASN A 28 -31.75 -9.74 26.83
N ALA A 29 -30.70 -10.31 26.26
CA ALA A 29 -30.40 -10.12 24.85
C ALA A 29 -31.30 -11.00 23.96
N ASN A 30 -31.51 -10.57 22.72
CA ASN A 30 -32.23 -11.36 21.73
C ASN A 30 -31.46 -12.67 21.47
N PRO A 31 -32.11 -13.85 21.58
CA PRO A 31 -31.46 -15.14 21.33
C PRO A 31 -30.78 -15.26 19.96
N GLU A 32 -31.39 -14.71 18.90
CA GLU A 32 -30.81 -14.72 17.55
C GLU A 32 -29.57 -13.81 17.45
N ALA A 33 -29.54 -12.72 18.23
CA ALA A 33 -28.37 -11.85 18.31
C ALA A 33 -27.20 -12.57 18.98
N LEU A 34 -27.48 -13.30 20.06
CA LEU A 34 -26.48 -14.08 20.79
C LEU A 34 -25.95 -15.23 19.94
N ASP A 35 -26.82 -15.90 19.18
CA ASP A 35 -26.42 -16.95 18.24
C ASP A 35 -25.48 -16.41 17.15
N LEU A 36 -25.84 -15.29 16.52
CA LEU A 36 -24.97 -14.65 15.52
C LEU A 36 -23.62 -14.24 16.13
N LEU A 37 -23.64 -13.62 17.31
CA LEU A 37 -22.44 -13.17 18.01
C LEU A 37 -21.50 -14.35 18.30
N TRP A 38 -22.04 -15.51 18.69
CA TRP A 38 -21.21 -16.68 18.98
C TRP A 38 -20.59 -17.31 17.74
N LYS A 39 -21.28 -17.25 16.61
CA LYS A 39 -20.71 -17.67 15.33
C LYS A 39 -19.58 -16.75 14.84
N MET A 40 -19.52 -15.50 15.33
CA MET A 40 -18.44 -14.54 15.05
C MET A 40 -17.24 -14.67 16.00
N LEU A 41 -17.50 -14.87 17.31
CA LEU A 41 -16.48 -14.87 18.36
C LEU A 41 -15.82 -16.24 18.59
N VAL A 42 -15.36 -16.87 17.51
CA VAL A 42 -14.63 -18.16 17.57
C VAL A 42 -13.12 -17.98 17.38
N PHE A 43 -12.35 -18.81 18.10
CA PHE A 43 -10.89 -18.83 18.01
C PHE A 43 -10.39 -19.38 16.68
N ASP A 44 -11.04 -20.43 16.19
CA ASP A 44 -10.72 -21.02 14.90
C ASP A 44 -11.33 -20.17 13.78
N VAL A 45 -10.47 -19.59 12.95
CA VAL A 45 -10.88 -18.71 11.86
C VAL A 45 -11.67 -19.45 10.78
N GLU A 46 -11.42 -20.75 10.59
CA GLU A 46 -12.13 -21.57 9.60
C GLU A 46 -13.56 -21.90 10.05
N GLN A 47 -13.84 -21.84 11.35
CA GLN A 47 -15.17 -22.05 11.92
C GLN A 47 -15.96 -20.75 12.08
N ARG A 48 -15.32 -19.60 11.84
CA ARG A 48 -15.97 -18.30 11.96
C ARG A 48 -16.98 -18.13 10.83
N ILE A 49 -18.17 -17.65 11.17
CA ILE A 49 -19.18 -17.33 10.16
C ILE A 49 -18.62 -16.35 9.12
N THR A 50 -18.92 -16.63 7.86
CA THR A 50 -18.59 -15.75 6.74
C THR A 50 -19.48 -14.50 6.77
N VAL A 51 -19.08 -13.46 6.04
CA VAL A 51 -19.93 -12.25 5.93
C VAL A 51 -21.23 -12.59 5.21
N GLU A 52 -21.15 -13.43 4.19
CA GLU A 52 -22.26 -13.91 3.37
C GLU A 52 -23.29 -14.69 4.19
N ASP A 53 -22.83 -15.59 5.06
CA ASP A 53 -23.71 -16.34 5.96
C ASP A 53 -24.27 -15.46 7.09
N ALA A 54 -23.48 -14.52 7.60
CA ALA A 54 -23.93 -13.59 8.62
C ALA A 54 -25.04 -12.67 8.11
N LEU A 55 -24.92 -12.16 6.88
CA LEU A 55 -25.95 -11.34 6.24
C LEU A 55 -27.27 -12.10 6.05
N ARG A 56 -27.23 -13.41 5.84
CA ARG A 56 -28.40 -14.30 5.73
C ARG A 56 -28.94 -14.79 7.08
N HIS A 57 -28.33 -14.39 8.19
CA HIS A 57 -28.74 -14.84 9.52
C HIS A 57 -30.12 -14.28 9.91
N PRO A 58 -30.99 -15.05 10.60
CA PRO A 58 -32.32 -14.59 11.05
C PRO A 58 -32.30 -13.24 11.76
N TYR A 59 -31.30 -13.01 12.62
CA TYR A 59 -31.12 -11.75 13.32
C TYR A 59 -31.01 -10.51 12.40
N LEU A 60 -30.44 -10.68 11.19
CA LEU A 60 -30.28 -9.60 10.20
C LEU A 60 -31.36 -9.62 9.10
N ALA A 61 -32.35 -10.52 9.18
CA ALA A 61 -33.35 -10.70 8.13
C ALA A 61 -34.11 -9.42 7.78
N ALA A 62 -34.36 -8.54 8.76
CA ALA A 62 -35.04 -7.26 8.54
C ALA A 62 -34.24 -6.26 7.69
N TYR A 63 -32.92 -6.48 7.56
CA TYR A 63 -31.99 -5.59 6.84
C TYR A 63 -31.38 -6.24 5.61
N TYR A 64 -31.59 -7.54 5.40
CA TYR A 64 -31.01 -8.27 4.30
C TYR A 64 -31.67 -7.87 2.96
N ASP A 65 -30.83 -7.53 1.98
CA ASP A 65 -31.23 -7.13 0.63
C ASP A 65 -30.38 -7.91 -0.38
N ALA A 66 -31.00 -8.92 -1.00
CA ALA A 66 -30.32 -9.82 -1.93
C ALA A 66 -29.81 -9.11 -3.20
N GLU A 67 -30.46 -8.01 -3.62
CA GLU A 67 -30.01 -7.25 -4.80
C GLU A 67 -28.72 -6.47 -4.50
N ARG A 68 -28.51 -6.05 -3.25
CA ARG A 68 -27.26 -5.38 -2.84
C ARG A 68 -26.07 -6.32 -2.85
N GLU A 69 -26.27 -7.56 -2.41
CA GLU A 69 -25.19 -8.56 -2.33
C GLU A 69 -24.68 -8.95 -3.72
N GLN A 70 -25.54 -8.93 -4.74
CA GLN A 70 -25.18 -9.31 -6.12
C GLN A 70 -24.44 -8.22 -6.90
N ARG A 71 -24.25 -7.03 -6.34
CA ARG A 71 -23.56 -5.95 -7.05
C ARG A 71 -22.08 -6.29 -7.21
N PRO A 72 -21.50 -6.13 -8.40
CA PRO A 72 -20.06 -6.30 -8.58
C PRO A 72 -19.34 -5.24 -7.75
N VAL A 73 -18.41 -5.70 -6.91
CA VAL A 73 -17.47 -4.85 -6.17
C VAL A 73 -16.11 -5.02 -6.82
N GLU A 74 -15.42 -3.91 -7.07
CA GLU A 74 -14.04 -3.98 -7.52
C GLU A 74 -13.19 -4.67 -6.45
N VAL A 75 -12.50 -5.72 -6.85
CA VAL A 75 -11.57 -6.42 -5.96
C VAL A 75 -10.43 -5.47 -5.65
N PHE A 76 -10.28 -5.14 -4.37
CA PHE A 76 -9.14 -4.36 -3.91
C PHE A 76 -7.84 -5.07 -4.30
N GLN A 77 -7.00 -4.37 -5.05
CA GLN A 77 -5.67 -4.86 -5.39
C GLN A 77 -4.71 -4.46 -4.27
N SER A 78 -4.02 -5.44 -3.69
CA SER A 78 -3.06 -5.18 -2.62
C SER A 78 -1.91 -4.31 -3.11
N PHE A 79 -1.48 -3.37 -2.27
CA PHE A 79 -0.25 -2.58 -2.45
C PHE A 79 0.93 -3.28 -1.77
N ASP A 80 1.11 -4.58 -1.99
CA ASP A 80 2.32 -5.29 -1.53
C ASP A 80 3.50 -4.84 -2.41
N LEU A 81 3.98 -3.64 -2.09
CA LEU A 81 5.02 -2.87 -2.79
C LEU A 81 6.40 -3.11 -2.15
N ASP A 82 6.62 -4.30 -1.59
CA ASP A 82 7.79 -4.62 -0.76
C ASP A 82 9.14 -4.41 -1.49
N ASP A 83 9.13 -4.42 -2.82
CA ASP A 83 10.31 -4.24 -3.68
C ASP A 83 10.38 -2.88 -4.40
N LEU A 84 9.56 -1.89 -4.04
CA LEU A 84 9.61 -0.57 -4.69
C LEU A 84 10.61 0.40 -4.04
N ASP A 85 11.33 1.12 -4.89
CA ASP A 85 12.12 2.27 -4.45
C ASP A 85 11.28 3.56 -4.37
N GLU A 86 11.87 4.63 -3.82
CA GLU A 86 11.19 5.91 -3.65
C GLU A 86 10.74 6.53 -4.99
N ALA A 87 11.50 6.32 -6.07
CA ALA A 87 11.18 6.88 -7.37
C ALA A 87 9.98 6.17 -8.00
N ASP A 88 9.96 4.84 -7.92
CA ASP A 88 8.86 4.02 -8.40
C ASP A 88 7.57 4.30 -7.62
N LEU A 89 7.66 4.45 -6.30
CA LEU A 89 6.51 4.81 -5.46
C LEU A 89 5.94 6.18 -5.85
N LYS A 90 6.80 7.19 -6.06
CA LYS A 90 6.36 8.51 -6.52
C LYS A 90 5.66 8.46 -7.87
N GLU A 91 6.15 7.63 -8.79
CA GLU A 91 5.53 7.47 -10.09
C GLU A 91 4.17 6.76 -9.99
N LEU A 92 4.03 5.73 -9.16
CA LEU A 92 2.73 5.09 -8.89
C LEU A 92 1.73 6.07 -8.27
N MET A 93 2.15 6.84 -7.26
CA MET A 93 1.31 7.88 -6.66
C MET A 93 0.88 8.93 -7.70
N PHE A 94 1.80 9.36 -8.56
CA PHE A 94 1.48 10.33 -9.60
C PHE A 94 0.50 9.76 -10.64
N LYS A 95 0.64 8.48 -11.02
CA LYS A 95 -0.33 7.80 -11.89
C LYS A 95 -1.72 7.75 -11.26
N GLU A 96 -1.80 7.46 -9.97
CA GLU A 96 -3.07 7.46 -9.23
C GLU A 96 -3.70 8.86 -9.21
N ILE A 97 -2.90 9.90 -8.97
CA ILE A 97 -3.38 11.29 -9.08
C ILE A 97 -3.91 11.56 -10.50
N CYS A 98 -3.17 11.17 -11.53
CA CYS A 98 -3.58 11.40 -12.93
C CYS A 98 -4.84 10.62 -13.33
N HIS A 99 -5.13 9.49 -12.69
CA HIS A 99 -6.37 8.76 -12.91
C HIS A 99 -7.60 9.61 -12.56
N PHE A 100 -7.53 10.38 -11.47
CA PHE A 100 -8.59 11.28 -11.04
C PHE A 100 -8.44 12.72 -11.58
N HIS A 101 -7.21 13.13 -11.91
CA HIS A 101 -6.81 14.47 -12.36
C HIS A 101 -5.92 14.42 -13.62
N PRO A 102 -6.49 14.13 -14.81
CA PRO A 102 -5.71 13.99 -16.04
C PRO A 102 -4.88 15.23 -16.41
N GLU A 103 -5.32 16.42 -15.98
CA GLU A 103 -4.63 17.69 -16.19
C GLU A 103 -3.22 17.75 -15.57
N GLU A 104 -2.96 16.99 -14.52
CA GLU A 104 -1.64 16.93 -13.88
C GLU A 104 -0.59 16.32 -14.82
N MET A 105 -1.00 15.43 -15.72
CA MET A 105 -0.13 14.84 -16.73
C MET A 105 0.34 15.89 -17.74
N GLU A 106 -0.58 16.77 -18.16
CA GLU A 106 -0.29 17.89 -19.07
C GLU A 106 0.63 18.92 -18.41
N LYS A 107 0.37 19.27 -17.15
CA LYS A 107 1.24 20.18 -16.36
C LYS A 107 2.65 19.62 -16.26
N ARG A 108 2.80 18.33 -15.99
CA ARG A 108 4.12 17.67 -15.94
C ARG A 108 4.81 17.68 -17.30
N ALA A 109 4.09 17.47 -18.40
CA ALA A 109 4.65 17.55 -19.75
C ALA A 109 5.11 18.99 -20.10
N GLN A 110 4.31 20.00 -19.76
CA GLN A 110 4.66 21.41 -19.94
C GLN A 110 5.90 21.80 -19.14
N GLN A 111 5.96 21.42 -17.85
CA GLN A 111 7.14 21.69 -17.00
C GLN A 111 8.43 21.05 -17.55
N GLN A 112 8.34 19.86 -18.16
CA GLN A 112 9.49 19.21 -18.79
C GLN A 112 9.90 19.90 -20.11
N ALA A 113 8.93 20.41 -20.88
CA ALA A 113 9.19 21.18 -22.10
C ALA A 113 9.83 22.55 -21.80
N ASP A 114 9.39 23.21 -20.74
CA ASP A 114 9.88 24.54 -20.32
C ASP A 114 11.26 24.48 -19.66
N ASN A 115 11.68 23.32 -19.15
CA ASN A 115 12.99 23.13 -18.51
C ASN A 115 13.71 21.84 -18.96
N PRO A 116 14.22 21.80 -20.20
CA PRO A 116 14.85 20.61 -20.78
C PRO A 116 16.20 20.25 -20.11
N GLU A 117 16.86 21.19 -19.40
CA GLU A 117 18.14 20.94 -18.73
C GLU A 117 18.00 20.13 -17.43
N ALA A 118 16.87 20.24 -16.72
CA ALA A 118 16.66 19.52 -15.45
C ALA A 118 16.51 18.00 -15.60
N GLN A 119 16.30 17.52 -16.82
CA GLN A 119 16.09 16.10 -17.14
C GLN A 119 17.31 15.46 -17.81
N GLU A 120 18.42 16.19 -17.95
CA GLU A 120 19.68 15.69 -18.49
C GLU A 120 20.36 14.72 -17.52
N LYS A 121 20.00 13.43 -17.58
CA LYS A 121 20.70 12.37 -16.85
C LYS A 121 22.11 12.21 -17.42
N LEU A 122 23.09 12.86 -16.78
CA LEU A 122 24.51 12.63 -17.09
C LEU A 122 24.88 11.18 -16.72
N PRO A 123 25.83 10.55 -17.43
CA PRO A 123 26.30 9.22 -17.07
C PRO A 123 26.86 9.19 -15.63
N PRO A 124 26.87 8.04 -14.96
CA PRO A 124 27.28 7.95 -13.55
C PRO A 124 28.63 8.61 -13.26
N GLY A 125 28.64 9.55 -12.31
CA GLY A 125 29.85 10.25 -11.86
C GLY A 125 30.24 11.50 -12.66
N TRP A 126 29.47 11.86 -13.69
CA TRP A 126 29.66 13.12 -14.42
C TRP A 126 28.84 14.27 -13.83
N VAL A 127 29.41 15.49 -13.87
CA VAL A 127 28.80 16.72 -13.35
C VAL A 127 28.99 17.85 -14.36
N LYS A 128 27.90 18.56 -14.71
CA LYS A 128 27.90 19.79 -15.50
C LYS A 128 28.37 20.95 -14.61
N ARG A 129 29.36 21.73 -15.07
CA ARG A 129 29.87 22.91 -14.37
C ARG A 129 29.97 24.09 -15.32
N GLU A 130 29.68 25.28 -14.81
CA GLU A 130 29.92 26.51 -15.56
C GLU A 130 31.42 26.86 -15.57
N SER A 131 31.91 27.31 -16.71
CA SER A 131 33.29 27.76 -16.88
C SER A 131 33.52 29.05 -16.11
N ARG A 132 34.58 29.06 -15.30
CA ARG A 132 35.04 30.27 -14.61
C ARG A 132 35.69 31.28 -15.55
N SER A 133 36.18 30.83 -16.70
CA SER A 133 36.91 31.66 -17.67
C SER A 133 36.03 32.13 -18.83
N VAL A 134 34.94 31.42 -19.12
CA VAL A 134 33.98 31.79 -20.16
C VAL A 134 32.56 31.76 -19.57
N PRO A 135 32.09 32.88 -19.01
CA PRO A 135 30.75 32.98 -18.43
C PRO A 135 29.68 32.49 -19.41
N GLY A 136 28.72 31.71 -18.92
CA GLY A 136 27.65 31.12 -19.74
C GLY A 136 28.04 29.89 -20.57
N LYS A 137 29.31 29.44 -20.55
CA LYS A 137 29.70 28.14 -21.13
C LYS A 137 29.83 27.07 -20.08
N PHE A 138 29.36 25.86 -20.37
CA PHE A 138 29.44 24.72 -19.47
C PHE A 138 30.42 23.67 -19.99
N TYR A 139 31.07 22.96 -19.06
CA TYR A 139 31.86 21.77 -19.33
C TYR A 139 31.42 20.64 -18.39
N TYR A 140 31.67 19.41 -18.78
CA TYR A 140 31.34 18.21 -18.02
C TYR A 140 32.60 17.65 -17.39
N SER A 141 32.53 17.24 -16.13
CA SER A 141 33.68 16.70 -15.38
C SER A 141 33.31 15.42 -14.65
N ASN A 142 34.21 14.44 -14.63
CA ASN A 142 34.10 13.23 -13.82
C ASN A 142 35.21 13.24 -12.75
N PRO A 143 34.92 13.69 -11.51
CA PRO A 143 35.93 13.84 -10.47
C PRO A 143 36.61 12.53 -10.06
N LYS A 144 35.91 11.39 -10.20
CA LYS A 144 36.48 10.06 -9.90
C LYS A 144 37.53 9.65 -10.93
N ARG A 145 37.32 10.01 -12.20
CA ARG A 145 38.23 9.68 -13.32
C ARG A 145 39.23 10.80 -13.62
N GLY A 146 39.05 12.00 -13.06
CA GLY A 146 39.94 13.15 -13.29
C GLY A 146 39.87 13.74 -14.70
N ILE A 147 38.80 13.44 -15.44
CA ILE A 147 38.60 13.88 -16.84
C ILE A 147 37.53 14.96 -16.94
N SER A 148 37.70 15.86 -17.92
CA SER A 148 36.72 16.88 -18.27
C SER A 148 36.61 17.03 -19.78
N THR A 149 35.40 17.27 -20.28
CA THR A 149 35.13 17.54 -21.70
C THR A 149 34.15 18.68 -21.86
N TRP A 150 34.24 19.39 -22.98
CA TRP A 150 33.26 20.38 -23.42
C TRP A 150 32.19 19.77 -24.33
N ILE A 151 32.38 18.52 -24.74
CA ILE A 151 31.56 17.79 -25.71
C ILE A 151 30.84 16.67 -24.98
N LYS A 152 29.51 16.71 -24.97
CA LYS A 152 28.69 15.78 -24.21
C LYS A 152 28.83 14.33 -24.70
N GLU A 153 29.03 14.15 -26.01
CA GLU A 153 29.20 12.85 -26.65
C GLU A 153 30.47 12.11 -26.18
N GLU A 154 31.46 12.81 -25.64
CA GLU A 154 32.71 12.24 -25.12
C GLU A 154 32.58 11.70 -23.67
N MET A 155 31.38 11.75 -23.08
CA MET A 155 31.11 11.29 -21.72
C MET A 155 30.84 9.77 -21.61
N ASN A 156 30.77 9.08 -22.75
CA ASN A 156 30.50 7.64 -22.89
C ASN A 156 31.76 6.78 -22.70
#